data_AF-A0A2E4J178-F1
#
_entry.id   AF-A0A2E4J178-F1
#
_cell.length_a   1.000
_cell.length_b   1.000
_cell.length_c   1.000
_cell.angle_alpha   90.00
_cell.angle_beta   90.00
_cell.angle_gamma   90.00
#
_symmetry.space_group_name_H-M   'P 1'
#
loop_
_entity.id
_entity.type
_entity.pdbx_description
1 polymer ?
#
loop_
_entity_poly.entity_id
_entity_poly.type
_entity_poly.pdbx_seq_one_letter_code
_entity_poly.pdbx_strand_id
1 'polypeptide(L)'
;MKKIILLLPALFLAATSYSQLLISWDVSTIELDVGYLAPYSVAGANLEENVNGGDLSLGSGVNPTTSAAQYGFKISTANEQTTLAGAITQNHYIQFTALAQEGFVLNLSSLDFNGETTATGADDIAVMTSVDGFTSGSQIASLTGRSAVGSGDFDTDASGFVSVIDLLASKYQNLSSITFRIYGWNSSGSSGSTYIRNLGGTNADLTINGTTAASAVPEPSTYPLIFGAATLSYVMYRRCTKRVS
;
A
#
# COMPACT_ATOMS: atom_id res chain seq x y z
N MET A 1 46.60 35.37 15.74
CA MET A 1 46.54 33.93 15.41
C MET A 1 45.18 33.62 14.79
N LYS A 2 45.12 33.37 13.47
CA LYS A 2 43.86 33.13 12.73
C LYS A 2 43.37 31.71 13.03
N LYS A 3 42.16 31.60 13.61
CA LYS A 3 41.47 30.32 13.82
C LYS A 3 40.88 29.89 12.47
N ILE A 4 41.46 28.86 11.85
CA ILE A 4 40.85 28.20 10.69
C ILE A 4 39.85 27.19 11.24
N ILE A 5 38.57 27.51 11.17
CA ILE A 5 37.47 26.59 11.44
C ILE A 5 37.17 25.89 10.11
N LEU A 6 37.48 24.60 10.02
CA LEU A 6 37.11 23.77 8.88
C LEU A 6 35.63 23.38 9.03
N LEU A 7 34.74 24.12 8.37
CA LEU A 7 33.35 23.69 8.15
C LEU A 7 33.35 22.74 6.96
N LEU A 8 33.06 21.45 7.19
CA LEU A 8 32.72 20.51 6.13
C LEU A 8 31.28 20.82 5.70
N PRO A 9 31.01 21.22 4.44
CA PRO A 9 29.64 21.32 3.96
C PRO A 9 29.16 19.90 3.64
N ALA A 10 28.24 19.37 4.46
CA ALA A 10 27.44 18.22 4.06
C ALA A 10 26.50 18.68 2.94
N LEU A 11 26.85 18.33 1.70
CA LEU A 11 26.06 18.65 0.52
C LEU A 11 24.83 17.71 0.50
N PHE A 12 23.73 18.15 1.11
CA PHE A 12 22.43 17.48 0.94
C PHE A 12 21.90 17.84 -0.44
N LEU A 13 22.11 16.98 -1.43
CA LEU A 13 21.32 16.99 -2.67
C LEU A 13 19.91 16.52 -2.30
N ALA A 14 18.97 17.46 -2.15
CA ALA A 14 17.55 17.11 -2.13
C ALA A 14 17.14 16.79 -3.57
N ALA A 15 17.07 15.50 -3.92
CA ALA A 15 16.42 15.07 -5.14
C ALA A 15 14.92 15.37 -5.00
N THR A 16 14.40 16.27 -5.84
CA THR A 16 12.96 16.41 -6.01
C THR A 16 12.45 15.17 -6.74
N SER A 17 11.91 14.21 -6.00
CA SER A 17 11.24 13.04 -6.56
C SER A 17 9.78 13.37 -6.84
N TYR A 18 9.37 13.19 -8.10
CA TYR A 18 7.96 13.24 -8.50
C TYR A 18 7.30 11.91 -8.17
N SER A 19 5.99 11.93 -7.85
CA SER A 19 5.21 10.71 -7.64
C SER A 19 5.29 9.81 -8.88
N GLN A 20 5.61 8.54 -8.66
CA GLN A 20 5.69 7.50 -9.68
C GLN A 20 4.81 6.30 -9.30
N LEU A 21 4.53 5.45 -10.28
CA LEU A 21 3.83 4.20 -10.07
C LEU A 21 4.76 3.18 -9.41
N LEU A 22 4.44 2.76 -8.18
CA LEU A 22 5.28 1.84 -7.40
C LEU A 22 4.95 0.37 -7.72
N ILE A 23 3.66 0.03 -7.63
CA ILE A 23 3.14 -1.32 -7.85
C ILE A 23 1.84 -1.20 -8.66
N SER A 24 1.66 -2.09 -9.63
CA SER A 24 0.41 -2.21 -10.39
C SER A 24 -0.05 -3.66 -10.51
N TRP A 25 -1.36 -3.82 -10.65
CA TRP A 25 -1.99 -5.10 -10.95
C TRP A 25 -2.84 -4.98 -12.20
N ASP A 26 -2.69 -5.95 -13.09
CA ASP A 26 -3.54 -6.14 -14.25
C ASP A 26 -4.39 -7.39 -13.99
N VAL A 27 -5.71 -7.21 -13.83
CA VAL A 27 -6.60 -8.35 -13.58
C VAL A 27 -7.10 -9.00 -14.87
N SER A 28 -6.79 -8.43 -16.04
CA SER A 28 -7.20 -8.95 -17.34
C SER A 28 -6.65 -10.34 -17.64
N THR A 29 -5.47 -10.67 -17.10
CA THR A 29 -4.81 -11.96 -17.30
C THR A 29 -5.22 -13.01 -16.26
N ILE A 30 -6.07 -12.64 -15.30
CA ILE A 30 -6.49 -13.52 -14.21
C ILE A 30 -7.70 -14.32 -14.67
N GLU A 31 -7.52 -15.63 -14.78
CA GLU A 31 -8.59 -16.58 -15.06
C GLU A 31 -8.91 -17.36 -13.80
N LEU A 32 -10.04 -17.02 -13.18
CA LEU A 32 -10.58 -17.74 -12.04
C LEU A 32 -11.59 -18.78 -12.51
N ASP A 33 -11.13 -19.80 -13.23
CA ASP A 33 -11.98 -20.94 -13.55
C ASP A 33 -12.12 -21.87 -12.33
N VAL A 34 -13.27 -22.57 -12.27
CA VAL A 34 -13.77 -23.31 -11.10
C VAL A 34 -12.68 -24.18 -10.44
N GLY A 35 -12.41 -23.96 -9.15
CA GLY A 35 -11.49 -24.83 -8.39
C GLY A 35 -10.58 -24.13 -7.37
N TYR A 36 -10.58 -22.79 -7.32
CA TYR A 36 -9.78 -22.04 -6.36
C TYR A 36 -10.48 -21.91 -5.00
N LEU A 37 -9.72 -22.17 -3.93
CA LEU A 37 -10.11 -21.89 -2.55
C LEU A 37 -9.19 -20.81 -1.99
N ALA A 38 -9.69 -20.04 -1.01
CA ALA A 38 -8.83 -19.11 -0.29
C ALA A 38 -7.78 -19.86 0.56
N PRO A 39 -6.56 -19.31 0.72
CA PRO A 39 -6.06 -18.08 0.09
C PRO A 39 -5.65 -18.31 -1.38
N TYR A 40 -6.25 -17.56 -2.30
CA TYR A 40 -5.80 -17.46 -3.69
C TYR A 40 -5.02 -16.16 -3.84
N SER A 41 -3.84 -16.21 -4.45
CA SER A 41 -3.01 -15.02 -4.65
C SER A 41 -2.53 -14.84 -6.08
N VAL A 42 -2.37 -13.58 -6.48
CA VAL A 42 -1.81 -13.18 -7.77
C VAL A 42 -0.76 -12.11 -7.54
N ALA A 43 0.41 -12.29 -8.15
CA ALA A 43 1.51 -11.35 -8.03
C ALA A 43 1.21 -10.02 -8.74
N GLY A 44 1.64 -8.92 -8.12
CA GLY A 44 1.67 -7.60 -8.72
C GLY A 44 2.97 -7.35 -9.50
N ALA A 45 2.93 -6.38 -10.40
CA ALA A 45 4.12 -5.87 -11.08
C ALA A 45 4.77 -4.77 -10.22
N ASN A 46 5.99 -5.02 -9.75
CA ASN A 46 6.82 -4.00 -9.12
C ASN A 46 7.47 -3.15 -10.22
N LEU A 47 7.16 -1.86 -10.23
CA LEU A 47 7.60 -0.92 -11.27
C LEU A 47 8.69 0.05 -10.78
N GLU A 48 9.03 -0.03 -9.49
CA GLU A 48 10.11 0.71 -8.84
C GLU A 48 11.11 -0.28 -8.22
N GLU A 49 12.41 -0.04 -8.42
CA GLU A 49 13.46 -0.99 -8.04
C GLU A 49 13.53 -1.21 -6.52
N ASN A 50 13.21 -0.19 -5.73
CA ASN A 50 13.32 -0.20 -4.28
C ASN A 50 12.00 -0.58 -3.58
N VAL A 51 11.06 -1.16 -4.32
CA VAL A 51 9.81 -1.71 -3.80
C VAL A 51 9.73 -3.20 -4.10
N ASN A 52 9.38 -3.95 -3.07
CA ASN A 52 9.04 -5.36 -3.13
C ASN A 52 7.57 -5.58 -2.76
N GLY A 53 7.06 -6.74 -3.12
CA GLY A 53 5.78 -7.25 -2.66
C GLY A 53 4.72 -7.20 -3.76
N GLY A 54 3.49 -6.96 -3.32
CA GLY A 54 2.37 -6.78 -4.22
C GLY A 54 1.57 -8.04 -4.53
N ASP A 55 1.59 -9.12 -3.74
CA ASP A 55 0.62 -10.19 -4.00
C ASP A 55 -0.78 -9.73 -3.56
N LEU A 56 -1.71 -9.67 -4.51
CA LEU A 56 -3.13 -9.65 -4.20
C LEU A 56 -3.49 -11.00 -3.59
N SER A 57 -4.12 -11.00 -2.42
CA SER A 57 -4.59 -12.22 -1.76
C SER A 57 -5.97 -12.01 -1.14
N LEU A 58 -6.74 -13.08 -1.02
CA LEU A 58 -8.05 -13.07 -0.37
C LEU A 58 -7.94 -13.45 1.11
N GLY A 59 -8.79 -12.82 1.93
CA GLY A 59 -9.00 -13.23 3.32
C GLY A 59 -9.61 -14.63 3.43
N SER A 60 -9.43 -15.27 4.58
CA SER A 60 -9.85 -16.67 4.79
C SER A 60 -11.37 -16.86 4.85
N GLY A 61 -12.16 -15.79 5.02
CA GLY A 61 -13.62 -15.88 5.13
C GLY A 61 -14.37 -15.78 3.82
N VAL A 62 -13.66 -15.69 2.70
CA VAL A 62 -14.27 -15.50 1.38
C VAL A 62 -13.75 -16.54 0.40
N ASN A 63 -14.50 -16.76 -0.67
CA ASN A 63 -14.08 -17.63 -1.76
C ASN A 63 -13.73 -16.77 -2.98
N PRO A 64 -12.78 -17.16 -3.83
CA PRO A 64 -12.52 -16.44 -5.07
C PRO A 64 -13.78 -16.26 -5.93
N THR A 65 -13.86 -15.15 -6.66
CA THR A 65 -14.81 -15.05 -7.79
C THR A 65 -14.48 -16.14 -8.82
N THR A 66 -15.41 -16.46 -9.71
CA THR A 66 -15.26 -17.58 -10.68
C THR A 66 -15.40 -17.09 -12.13
N SER A 67 -14.96 -15.85 -12.38
CA SER A 67 -15.15 -15.17 -13.66
C SER A 67 -13.80 -14.70 -14.18
N ALA A 68 -13.60 -14.82 -15.50
CA ALA A 68 -12.40 -14.37 -16.16
C ALA A 68 -12.24 -12.84 -16.08
N ALA A 69 -10.99 -12.38 -16.11
CA ALA A 69 -10.61 -10.96 -16.09
C ALA A 69 -11.10 -10.18 -14.86
N GLN A 70 -11.23 -10.87 -13.72
CA GLN A 70 -11.67 -10.30 -12.44
C GLN A 70 -10.83 -10.88 -11.32
N TYR A 71 -10.44 -10.05 -10.35
CA TYR A 71 -9.86 -10.52 -9.10
C TYR A 71 -10.69 -10.05 -7.92
N GLY A 72 -11.26 -10.99 -7.18
CA GLY A 72 -12.14 -10.66 -6.08
C GLY A 72 -12.71 -11.88 -5.40
N PHE A 73 -13.80 -11.67 -4.67
CA PHE A 73 -14.34 -12.67 -3.78
C PHE A 73 -15.86 -12.74 -3.78
N LYS A 74 -16.36 -13.86 -3.25
CA LYS A 74 -17.74 -14.15 -2.90
C LYS A 74 -17.81 -14.48 -1.41
N ILE A 75 -18.88 -14.07 -0.76
CA ILE A 75 -19.15 -14.42 0.65
C ILE A 75 -20.21 -15.51 0.65
N SER A 76 -19.99 -16.60 1.38
CA SER A 76 -21.01 -17.64 1.54
C SER A 76 -22.13 -17.13 2.44
N THR A 77 -23.37 -17.56 2.20
CA THR A 77 -24.53 -17.14 3.00
C THR A 77 -24.37 -17.44 4.49
N ALA A 78 -23.66 -18.52 4.84
CA ALA A 78 -23.39 -18.86 6.23
C ALA A 78 -22.39 -17.92 6.92
N ASN A 79 -21.61 -17.15 6.14
CA ASN A 79 -20.58 -16.25 6.66
C ASN A 79 -20.92 -14.77 6.46
N GLU A 80 -22.06 -14.43 5.84
CA GLU A 80 -22.51 -13.05 5.60
C GLU A 80 -22.48 -12.19 6.87
N GLN A 81 -22.06 -10.94 6.72
CA GLN A 81 -21.97 -9.96 7.80
C GLN A 81 -22.73 -8.70 7.41
N THR A 82 -23.43 -8.09 8.37
CA THR A 82 -24.18 -6.84 8.16
C THR A 82 -23.41 -5.60 8.61
N THR A 83 -22.18 -5.76 9.10
CA THR A 83 -21.35 -4.67 9.60
C THR A 83 -19.90 -4.85 9.19
N LEU A 84 -19.17 -3.74 9.05
CA LEU A 84 -17.72 -3.75 8.84
C LEU A 84 -16.97 -4.48 9.96
N ALA A 85 -17.39 -4.32 11.22
CA ALA A 85 -16.73 -5.02 12.34
C ALA A 85 -16.86 -6.55 12.20
N GLY A 86 -18.01 -7.04 11.74
CA GLY A 86 -18.22 -8.44 11.39
C GLY A 86 -17.29 -8.89 10.26
N ALA A 87 -17.22 -8.12 9.18
CA ALA A 87 -16.35 -8.39 8.03
C ALA A 87 -14.85 -8.39 8.38
N ILE A 88 -14.41 -7.49 9.28
CA ILE A 88 -13.06 -7.51 9.85
C ILE A 88 -12.81 -8.82 10.60
N THR A 89 -13.73 -9.19 11.49
CA THR A 89 -13.62 -10.42 12.30
C THR A 89 -13.59 -11.68 11.44
N GLN A 90 -14.38 -11.72 10.37
CA GLN A 90 -14.49 -12.86 9.47
C GLN A 90 -13.51 -12.81 8.29
N ASN A 91 -12.60 -11.83 8.21
CA ASN A 91 -11.63 -11.68 7.12
C ASN A 91 -12.28 -11.60 5.72
N HIS A 92 -13.29 -10.73 5.57
CA HIS A 92 -13.94 -10.48 4.27
C HIS A 92 -13.23 -9.42 3.45
N TYR A 93 -12.07 -9.75 2.89
CA TYR A 93 -11.27 -8.76 2.17
C TYR A 93 -10.45 -9.29 1.00
N ILE A 94 -10.09 -8.37 0.11
CA ILE A 94 -8.87 -8.43 -0.72
C ILE A 94 -7.76 -7.71 0.04
N GLN A 95 -6.54 -8.24 0.05
CA GLN A 95 -5.38 -7.57 0.63
C GLN A 95 -4.19 -7.57 -0.32
N PHE A 96 -3.33 -6.57 -0.15
CA PHE A 96 -2.03 -6.49 -0.79
C PHE A 96 -1.09 -5.66 0.09
N THR A 97 0.21 -5.88 -0.07
CA THR A 97 1.24 -5.22 0.75
C THR A 97 2.31 -4.62 -0.15
N ALA A 98 2.62 -3.35 0.09
CA ALA A 98 3.83 -2.72 -0.41
C ALA A 98 4.92 -2.81 0.67
N LEU A 99 6.13 -3.20 0.26
CA LEU A 99 7.29 -3.34 1.12
C LEU A 99 8.44 -2.53 0.50
N ALA A 100 9.03 -1.60 1.24
CA ALA A 100 10.29 -1.01 0.82
C ALA A 100 11.40 -2.06 0.89
N GLN A 101 12.32 -2.01 -0.07
CA GLN A 101 13.56 -2.77 0.03
C GLN A 101 14.40 -2.31 1.24
N GLU A 102 15.28 -3.20 1.70
CA GLU A 102 16.18 -2.88 2.80
C GLU A 102 17.00 -1.61 2.49
N GLY A 103 17.07 -0.70 3.46
CA GLY A 103 17.73 0.59 3.26
C GLY A 103 16.83 1.68 2.65
N PHE A 104 15.57 1.38 2.30
CA PHE A 104 14.62 2.35 1.74
C PHE A 104 13.36 2.51 2.58
N VAL A 105 12.59 3.56 2.29
CA VAL A 105 11.26 3.81 2.82
C VAL A 105 10.30 4.25 1.71
N LEU A 106 9.01 3.93 1.88
CA LEU A 106 7.91 4.34 1.02
C LEU A 106 7.35 5.70 1.47
N ASN A 107 7.08 6.57 0.50
CA ASN A 107 6.35 7.82 0.66
C ASN A 107 5.18 7.81 -0.32
N LEU A 108 3.97 7.49 0.16
CA LEU A 108 2.82 7.23 -0.69
C LEU A 108 2.13 8.54 -1.11
N SER A 109 1.51 8.52 -2.28
CA SER A 109 0.73 9.65 -2.80
C SER A 109 -0.72 9.27 -3.04
N SER A 110 -0.98 8.10 -3.63
CA SER A 110 -2.34 7.63 -3.86
C SER A 110 -2.46 6.12 -4.01
N LEU A 111 -3.67 5.64 -3.79
CA LEU A 111 -4.13 4.31 -4.16
C LEU A 111 -5.28 4.49 -5.17
N ASP A 112 -5.16 3.91 -6.35
CA ASP A 112 -6.18 4.00 -7.40
C ASP A 112 -6.61 2.60 -7.81
N PHE A 113 -7.91 2.38 -7.93
CA PHE A 113 -8.46 1.11 -8.42
C PHE A 113 -9.88 1.24 -8.94
N ASN A 114 -10.25 0.25 -9.76
CA ASN A 114 -11.59 0.07 -10.27
C ASN A 114 -12.23 -1.17 -9.66
N GLY A 115 -13.20 -0.99 -8.78
CA GLY A 115 -13.97 -2.06 -8.16
C GLY A 115 -15.36 -2.23 -8.76
N GLU A 116 -15.96 -3.39 -8.54
CA GLU A 116 -17.34 -3.69 -8.87
C GLU A 116 -17.92 -4.77 -7.94
N THR A 117 -19.24 -4.74 -7.75
CA THR A 117 -20.01 -5.77 -7.07
C THR A 117 -21.16 -6.19 -7.98
N THR A 118 -21.50 -7.47 -7.99
CA THR A 118 -22.71 -7.96 -8.67
C THR A 118 -23.97 -7.63 -7.86
N ALA A 119 -25.16 -7.82 -8.41
CA ALA A 119 -26.43 -7.51 -7.75
C ALA A 119 -26.65 -8.14 -6.35
N THR A 120 -25.98 -9.26 -6.06
CA THR A 120 -26.03 -9.92 -4.73
C THR A 120 -24.68 -9.92 -4.01
N GLY A 121 -23.67 -9.22 -4.56
CA GLY A 121 -22.36 -9.05 -3.92
C GLY A 121 -22.44 -8.10 -2.73
N ALA A 122 -21.30 -7.71 -2.17
CA ALA A 122 -21.26 -6.74 -1.06
C ALA A 122 -21.91 -5.41 -1.45
N ASP A 123 -22.91 -4.96 -0.69
CA ASP A 123 -23.55 -3.64 -0.85
C ASP A 123 -22.74 -2.53 -0.19
N ASP A 124 -21.87 -2.87 0.76
CA ASP A 124 -21.02 -1.95 1.48
C ASP A 124 -19.54 -2.34 1.36
N ILE A 125 -18.68 -1.36 1.12
CA ILE A 125 -17.24 -1.52 0.88
C ILE A 125 -16.45 -0.54 1.76
N ALA A 126 -15.27 -0.96 2.23
CA ALA A 126 -14.34 -0.09 2.92
C ALA A 126 -12.90 -0.41 2.57
N VAL A 127 -12.08 0.63 2.40
CA VAL A 127 -10.63 0.49 2.27
C VAL A 127 -9.98 0.87 3.59
N MET A 128 -9.07 0.03 4.05
CA MET A 128 -8.39 0.16 5.33
C MET A 128 -6.90 -0.14 5.18
N THR A 129 -6.09 0.35 6.12
CA THR A 129 -4.63 0.15 6.11
C THR A 129 -4.11 -0.43 7.41
N SER A 130 -2.94 -1.07 7.34
CA SER A 130 -2.21 -1.54 8.53
C SER A 130 -1.75 -0.40 9.43
N VAL A 131 -1.59 0.83 8.90
CA VAL A 131 -1.21 2.02 9.68
C VAL A 131 -2.25 2.30 10.77
N ASP A 132 -3.53 2.07 10.48
CA ASP A 132 -4.64 2.27 11.42
C ASP A 132 -5.11 0.94 12.06
N GLY A 133 -4.33 -0.14 11.92
CA GLY A 133 -4.55 -1.43 12.58
C GLY A 133 -5.81 -2.19 12.14
N PHE A 134 -6.41 -1.84 10.99
CA PHE A 134 -7.68 -2.41 10.53
C PHE A 134 -8.83 -2.26 11.54
N THR A 135 -8.91 -1.12 12.21
CA THR A 135 -9.97 -0.82 13.20
C THR A 135 -11.17 -0.15 12.54
N SER A 136 -12.38 -0.66 12.79
CA SER A 136 -13.62 -0.02 12.30
C SER A 136 -13.71 1.43 12.77
N GLY A 137 -14.06 2.36 11.88
CA GLY A 137 -14.00 3.81 12.11
C GLY A 137 -12.73 4.48 11.61
N SER A 138 -11.71 3.70 11.24
CA SER A 138 -10.46 4.20 10.64
C SER A 138 -10.34 3.86 9.14
N GLN A 139 -11.47 3.74 8.44
CA GLN A 139 -11.49 3.55 7.00
C GLN A 139 -10.83 4.76 6.33
N ILE A 140 -9.99 4.51 5.32
CA ILE A 140 -9.42 5.59 4.51
C ILE A 140 -10.39 6.06 3.43
N ALA A 141 -11.36 5.19 3.08
CA ALA A 141 -12.56 5.52 2.34
C ALA A 141 -13.59 4.38 2.45
N SER A 142 -14.87 4.69 2.27
CA SER A 142 -15.97 3.70 2.33
C SER A 142 -17.13 4.06 1.41
N LEU A 143 -17.81 3.05 0.89
CA LEU A 143 -19.07 3.12 0.15
C LEU A 143 -20.12 2.33 0.92
N THR A 144 -21.31 2.89 1.13
CA THR A 144 -22.41 2.16 1.77
C THR A 144 -23.70 2.23 0.97
N GLY A 145 -24.51 1.18 1.07
CA GLY A 145 -25.83 1.10 0.44
C GLY A 145 -25.75 1.22 -1.08
N ARG A 146 -24.81 0.53 -1.72
CA ARG A 146 -24.63 0.60 -3.18
C ARG A 146 -25.91 0.31 -3.98
N SER A 147 -26.79 -0.56 -3.48
CA SER A 147 -28.12 -0.81 -4.06
C SER A 147 -29.02 0.44 -4.10
N ALA A 148 -28.67 1.54 -3.41
CA ALA A 148 -29.50 2.71 -3.17
C ALA A 148 -29.03 4.04 -3.81
N VAL A 149 -27.97 4.11 -4.61
CA VAL A 149 -27.45 5.43 -5.08
C VAL A 149 -26.99 5.46 -6.54
N GLY A 150 -27.59 6.38 -7.30
CA GLY A 150 -26.79 7.32 -8.10
C GLY A 150 -26.13 8.30 -7.14
N SER A 151 -24.80 8.39 -7.19
CA SER A 151 -23.92 9.28 -6.41
C SER A 151 -23.93 9.10 -4.88
N GLY A 152 -23.10 8.18 -4.39
CA GLY A 152 -22.43 8.24 -3.09
C GLY A 152 -21.09 7.51 -3.25
N ASP A 153 -19.96 8.23 -3.20
CA ASP A 153 -18.59 7.80 -3.61
C ASP A 153 -18.16 6.41 -3.09
N PHE A 154 -17.38 5.58 -3.78
CA PHE A 154 -16.27 5.78 -4.75
C PHE A 154 -16.73 5.87 -6.22
N ASP A 155 -16.69 7.07 -6.82
CA ASP A 155 -17.25 7.54 -8.11
C ASP A 155 -17.76 6.50 -9.14
N THR A 156 -19.01 6.73 -9.55
CA THR A 156 -20.01 5.71 -9.91
C THR A 156 -20.25 5.58 -11.42
N ASP A 157 -20.25 4.34 -11.91
CA ASP A 157 -21.32 3.86 -12.78
C ASP A 157 -22.23 2.92 -11.96
N ALA A 158 -23.42 2.59 -12.45
CA ALA A 158 -24.38 1.72 -11.71
C ALA A 158 -23.81 0.33 -11.37
N SER A 159 -22.69 -0.07 -12.01
CA SER A 159 -21.99 -1.33 -11.82
C SER A 159 -20.68 -1.20 -11.04
N GLY A 160 -20.18 -0.03 -10.63
CA GLY A 160 -18.78 0.12 -10.19
C GLY A 160 -18.58 0.86 -8.88
N PHE A 161 -17.36 0.80 -8.37
CA PHE A 161 -16.82 1.72 -7.38
C PHE A 161 -15.38 2.08 -7.78
N VAL A 162 -15.12 3.32 -8.19
CA VAL A 162 -13.80 3.79 -8.67
C VAL A 162 -13.30 4.91 -7.76
N SER A 163 -12.03 4.90 -7.36
CA SER A 163 -11.48 6.06 -6.65
C SER A 163 -9.99 6.15 -6.74
N VAL A 164 -9.55 7.41 -6.76
CA VAL A 164 -8.22 7.82 -6.32
C VAL A 164 -8.31 8.18 -4.84
N ILE A 165 -7.70 7.38 -3.97
CA ILE A 165 -7.59 7.67 -2.54
C ILE A 165 -6.30 8.46 -2.29
N ASP A 166 -6.41 9.64 -1.69
CA ASP A 166 -5.27 10.47 -1.29
C ASP A 166 -4.50 9.85 -0.10
N LEU A 167 -3.19 9.68 -0.27
CA LEU A 167 -2.27 9.15 0.74
C LEU A 167 -1.16 10.15 1.11
N LEU A 168 -1.32 11.45 0.84
CA LEU A 168 -0.31 12.47 1.16
C LEU A 168 -0.16 12.77 2.66
N ALA A 169 -1.06 12.26 3.50
CA ALA A 169 -0.98 12.45 4.95
C ALA A 169 0.33 11.88 5.53
N SER A 170 0.86 12.51 6.58
CA SER A 170 2.17 12.16 7.18
C SER A 170 2.27 10.72 7.67
N LYS A 171 1.14 10.09 8.04
CA LYS A 171 1.08 8.69 8.47
C LYS A 171 1.38 7.68 7.35
N TYR A 172 1.38 8.12 6.09
CA TYR A 172 1.69 7.31 4.92
C TYR A 172 3.08 7.60 4.33
N GLN A 173 3.92 8.30 5.10
CA GLN A 173 5.27 8.67 4.70
C GLN A 173 6.31 7.93 5.55
N ASN A 174 7.49 7.71 4.98
CA ASN A 174 8.61 7.02 5.62
C ASN A 174 8.28 5.61 6.13
N LEU A 175 7.49 4.85 5.37
CA LEU A 175 7.03 3.52 5.75
C LEU A 175 8.00 2.44 5.28
N SER A 176 8.31 1.45 6.12
CA SER A 176 8.98 0.23 5.66
C SER A 176 8.00 -0.70 4.94
N SER A 177 6.73 -0.71 5.35
CA SER A 177 5.68 -1.50 4.74
C SER A 177 4.30 -0.93 5.03
N ILE A 178 3.36 -1.18 4.14
CA ILE A 178 1.93 -0.94 4.35
C ILE A 178 1.12 -2.08 3.72
N THR A 179 0.11 -2.54 4.45
CA THR A 179 -0.89 -3.47 3.92
C THR A 179 -2.21 -2.73 3.76
N PHE A 180 -2.81 -2.88 2.60
CA PHE A 180 -4.16 -2.42 2.32
C PHE A 180 -5.13 -3.60 2.38
N ARG A 181 -6.35 -3.33 2.84
CA ARG A 181 -7.46 -4.27 2.79
C ARG A 181 -8.69 -3.57 2.24
N ILE A 182 -9.29 -4.18 1.21
CA ILE A 182 -10.58 -3.80 0.64
C ILE A 182 -11.59 -4.78 1.20
N TYR A 183 -12.38 -4.32 2.16
CA TYR A 183 -13.43 -5.09 2.82
C TYR A 183 -14.75 -4.96 2.07
N GLY A 184 -15.53 -6.03 2.04
CA GLY A 184 -16.92 -6.01 1.60
C GLY A 184 -17.83 -6.72 2.59
N TRP A 185 -19.05 -6.20 2.78
CA TRP A 185 -20.08 -6.80 3.62
C TRP A 185 -21.47 -6.48 3.10
N ASN A 186 -22.49 -6.96 3.81
CA ASN A 186 -23.89 -6.79 3.46
C ASN A 186 -24.22 -7.37 2.07
N SER A 187 -23.66 -8.54 1.75
CA SER A 187 -24.04 -9.30 0.56
C SER A 187 -25.37 -10.00 0.77
N SER A 188 -26.15 -10.16 -0.31
CA SER A 188 -27.50 -10.75 -0.27
C SER A 188 -27.62 -12.12 -0.94
N GLY A 189 -26.51 -12.69 -1.43
CA GLY A 189 -26.50 -14.04 -1.99
C GLY A 189 -25.11 -14.60 -2.24
N SER A 190 -24.95 -15.91 -2.05
CA SER A 190 -23.67 -16.63 -2.12
C SER A 190 -22.99 -16.65 -3.50
N SER A 191 -23.74 -16.36 -4.56
CA SER A 191 -23.22 -16.18 -5.92
C SER A 191 -22.67 -14.78 -6.17
N GLY A 192 -22.94 -13.84 -5.27
CA GLY A 192 -22.57 -12.45 -5.42
C GLY A 192 -21.07 -12.23 -5.32
N SER A 193 -20.48 -11.64 -6.34
CA SER A 193 -19.05 -11.30 -6.36
C SER A 193 -18.82 -9.82 -6.07
N THR A 194 -17.67 -9.54 -5.46
CA THR A 194 -17.07 -8.22 -5.26
C THR A 194 -15.62 -8.30 -5.72
N TYR A 195 -15.22 -7.48 -6.70
CA TYR A 195 -13.97 -7.66 -7.41
C TYR A 195 -13.36 -6.35 -7.90
N ILE A 196 -12.05 -6.37 -8.13
CA ILE A 196 -11.35 -5.40 -8.98
C ILE A 196 -11.68 -5.76 -10.43
N ARG A 197 -12.21 -4.79 -11.18
CA ARG A 197 -12.64 -4.95 -12.57
C ARG A 197 -11.58 -4.42 -13.53
N ASN A 198 -11.46 -5.09 -14.67
CA ASN A 198 -10.73 -4.59 -15.81
C ASN A 198 -11.62 -3.61 -16.61
N LEU A 199 -11.19 -2.34 -16.73
CA LEU A 199 -11.89 -1.33 -17.53
C LEU A 199 -11.38 -1.22 -18.97
N GLY A 200 -10.30 -1.91 -19.31
CA GLY A 200 -9.57 -1.73 -20.56
C GLY A 200 -8.89 -0.36 -20.66
N GLY A 201 -7.85 -0.26 -21.49
CA GLY A 201 -7.18 1.01 -21.77
C GLY A 201 -5.91 1.28 -20.95
N THR A 202 -5.69 0.59 -19.83
CA THR A 202 -4.44 0.62 -19.05
C THR A 202 -4.18 -0.76 -18.43
N ASN A 203 -2.93 -1.26 -18.49
CA ASN A 203 -2.51 -2.54 -17.88
C ASN A 203 -2.40 -2.47 -16.34
N ALA A 204 -3.26 -1.67 -15.69
CA ALA A 204 -3.10 -1.28 -14.29
C ALA A 204 -4.47 -0.95 -13.67
N ASP A 205 -5.21 -2.00 -13.30
CA ASP A 205 -6.57 -1.93 -12.74
C ASP A 205 -6.58 -1.57 -11.24
N LEU A 206 -5.45 -1.79 -10.57
CA LEU A 206 -5.14 -1.35 -9.22
C LEU A 206 -3.70 -0.83 -9.22
N THR A 207 -3.45 0.31 -8.58
CA THR A 207 -2.13 0.94 -8.50
C THR A 207 -1.85 1.58 -7.15
N ILE A 208 -0.58 1.53 -6.75
CA ILE A 208 -0.04 2.33 -5.66
C ILE A 208 0.96 3.31 -6.24
N ASN A 209 0.75 4.60 -5.97
CA ASN A 209 1.63 5.67 -6.40
C ASN A 209 2.36 6.28 -5.20
N GLY A 210 3.57 6.77 -5.45
CA GLY A 210 4.40 7.39 -4.41
C GLY A 210 5.84 7.55 -4.86
N THR A 211 6.75 7.58 -3.91
CA THR A 211 8.20 7.59 -4.14
C THR A 211 8.90 6.71 -3.12
N THR A 212 10.12 6.28 -3.43
CA THR A 212 11.03 5.68 -2.46
C THR A 212 12.15 6.65 -2.12
N ALA A 213 12.65 6.56 -0.89
CA ALA A 213 13.80 7.33 -0.44
C ALA A 213 14.73 6.44 0.37
N ALA A 214 16.03 6.73 0.34
CA ALA A 214 16.97 6.09 1.25
C ALA A 214 16.53 6.37 2.69
N SER A 215 16.43 5.32 3.49
CA SER A 215 16.16 5.43 4.91
C SER A 215 17.30 6.21 5.56
N ALA A 216 16.98 7.21 6.38
CA ALA A 216 17.96 8.10 7.02
C ALA A 216 18.85 7.40 8.07
N VAL A 217 18.88 6.07 8.12
CA VAL A 217 19.72 5.29 9.03
C VAL A 217 21.16 5.27 8.46
N PRO A 218 22.16 5.79 9.19
CA PRO A 218 23.55 5.66 8.76
C PRO A 218 23.90 4.18 8.62
N GLU A 219 24.39 3.78 7.44
CA GLU A 219 24.84 2.41 7.24
C GLU A 219 25.89 2.02 8.31
N PRO A 220 26.00 0.75 8.71
CA PRO A 220 26.97 0.30 9.70
C PRO A 220 28.41 0.77 9.41
N SER A 221 28.76 0.96 8.14
CA SER A 221 30.05 1.51 7.64
C SER A 221 30.25 3.00 7.93
N THR A 222 29.16 3.75 8.10
CA THR A 222 29.14 5.19 8.41
C THR A 222 29.59 5.45 9.83
N TYR A 223 29.33 4.53 10.78
CA TYR A 223 29.77 4.68 12.17
C TYR A 223 31.31 4.64 12.30
N PRO A 224 32.04 3.63 11.78
CA PRO A 224 33.50 3.65 11.73
C PRO A 224 34.07 4.88 11.03
N LEU A 225 33.43 5.38 9.97
CA LEU A 225 33.88 6.59 9.28
C LEU A 225 33.76 7.83 10.17
N ILE A 226 32.61 8.04 10.81
CA ILE A 226 32.37 9.19 11.69
C ILE A 226 33.28 9.11 12.93
N PHE A 227 33.32 7.95 13.60
CA PHE A 227 34.19 7.77 14.77
C PHE A 227 35.68 7.82 14.40
N GLY A 228 36.06 7.28 13.23
CA GLY A 228 37.41 7.37 12.68
C GLY A 228 37.81 8.82 12.38
N ALA A 229 36.94 9.60 11.75
CA ALA A 229 37.18 11.01 11.48
C ALA A 229 37.26 11.84 12.77
N ALA A 230 36.38 11.57 13.75
CA ALA A 230 36.39 12.25 15.05
C ALA A 230 37.66 11.95 15.86
N THR A 231 38.08 10.68 15.90
CA THR A 231 39.33 10.28 16.59
C THR A 231 40.56 10.87 15.91
N LEU A 232 40.63 10.88 14.59
CA LEU A 232 41.72 11.51 13.84
C LEU A 232 41.80 13.01 14.12
N SER A 233 40.64 13.70 14.10
CA SER A 233 40.54 15.13 14.40
C SER A 233 41.01 15.45 15.82
N TYR A 234 40.63 14.62 16.80
CA TYR A 234 41.08 14.76 18.19
C TYR A 234 42.60 14.54 18.35
N VAL A 235 43.17 13.54 17.66
CA VAL A 235 44.61 13.27 17.67
C VAL A 235 45.38 14.43 17.04
N MET A 236 44.88 14.96 15.91
CA MET A 236 45.46 16.15 15.26
C MET A 236 45.42 17.37 16.18
N TYR A 237 44.28 17.62 16.84
CA TYR A 237 44.14 18.70 17.82
C TYR A 237 45.17 18.59 18.95
N ARG A 238 45.30 17.41 19.58
CA ARG A 238 46.28 17.19 20.66
C ARG A 238 47.72 17.36 20.21
N ARG A 239 48.06 16.99 18.96
CA ARG A 239 49.41 17.14 18.42
C ARG A 239 49.76 18.59 18.11
N CYS A 240 48.79 19.38 17.63
CA CYS A 240 48.99 20.81 17.41
C CYS A 240 49.14 21.59 18.73
N THR A 241 48.41 21.23 19.79
CA THR A 241 48.52 21.92 21.09
C THR A 241 49.85 21.65 21.81
N LYS A 242 50.51 20.50 21.56
CA LYS A 242 51.80 20.15 22.18
C LYS A 242 53.03 20.80 21.54
N ARG A 243 52.90 21.43 20.36
CA ARG A 243 54.01 22.12 19.68
C ARG A 243 54.15 23.60 20.06
N VAL A 244 53.32 24.10 20.98
CA VAL A 244 53.27 25.52 21.38
C VAL A 244 53.70 25.73 22.86
N SER A 245 54.26 24.70 23.50
CA SER A 245 54.93 24.79 24.80
C SER A 245 56.42 24.51 24.65
#